data_AF-A0A0S2FE63-F1
#
_entry.id   AF-A0A0S2FE63-F1
#
_cell.length_a   1.000
_cell.length_b   1.000
_cell.length_c   1.000
_cell.angle_alpha   90.00
_cell.angle_beta   90.00
_cell.angle_gamma   90.00
#
_symmetry.space_group_name_H-M   'P 1'
#
loop_
_entity.id
_entity.type
_entity.pdbx_description
1 polymer ?
#
loop_
_entity_poly.entity_id
_entity_poly.type
_entity_poly.pdbx_seq_one_letter_code
_entity_poly.pdbx_strand_id
1 'polypeptide(L)'
;MDFATLKAAWPWIDIVDCPGRFVLKDADPALMPADLLGSDIPVSEHRSARARDAIVVAWLIDGGLISYRRADGGCLHTLNTPEGMARKLSQLGLAPL
;
A
#
# COMPACT_ATOMS: atom_id res chain seq x y z
N MET A 1 8.05 1.72 -11.80
CA MET A 1 8.60 0.80 -10.79
C MET A 1 7.75 -0.46 -10.76
N ASP A 2 8.37 -1.62 -10.58
CA ASP A 2 7.68 -2.89 -10.40
C ASP A 2 7.66 -3.33 -8.92
N PHE A 3 6.81 -4.33 -8.63
CA PHE A 3 6.68 -4.90 -7.30
C PHE A 3 8.00 -5.45 -6.76
N ALA A 4 8.78 -6.16 -7.58
CA ALA A 4 10.02 -6.80 -7.16
C ALA A 4 11.07 -5.78 -6.71
N THR A 5 11.19 -4.67 -7.45
CA THR A 5 12.08 -3.55 -7.17
C THR A 5 11.73 -2.92 -5.82
N LEU A 6 10.46 -2.58 -5.61
CA LEU A 6 10.04 -1.99 -4.33
C LEU A 6 10.19 -2.97 -3.18
N LYS A 7 9.92 -4.26 -3.41
CA LYS A 7 10.08 -5.33 -2.41
C LYS A 7 11.54 -5.50 -1.98
N ALA A 8 12.49 -5.32 -2.89
CA ALA A 8 13.92 -5.44 -2.59
C ALA A 8 14.48 -4.19 -1.90
N ALA A 9 13.90 -3.01 -2.14
CA ALA A 9 14.41 -1.74 -1.65
C ALA A 9 14.12 -1.46 -0.16
N TRP A 10 13.16 -2.17 0.45
CA TRP A 10 12.68 -1.87 1.80
C TRP A 10 12.40 -3.15 2.61
N PRO A 11 12.43 -3.09 3.95
CA PRO A 11 12.25 -4.25 4.82
C PRO A 11 10.78 -4.67 4.93
N TRP A 12 10.22 -5.21 3.85
CA TRP A 12 8.86 -5.75 3.85
C TRP A 12 8.79 -7.13 4.51
N ILE A 13 7.78 -7.33 5.35
CA ILE A 13 7.49 -8.63 5.97
C ILE A 13 6.11 -9.12 5.59
N ASP A 14 5.97 -10.43 5.37
CA ASP A 14 4.68 -11.07 5.13
C ASP A 14 3.70 -10.79 6.28
N ILE A 15 2.46 -10.49 5.91
CA ILE A 15 1.36 -10.44 6.87
C ILE A 15 0.83 -11.88 7.02
N VAL A 16 0.88 -12.41 8.24
CA VAL A 16 0.39 -13.76 8.56
C VAL A 16 -1.06 -13.94 8.08
N ASP A 17 -1.34 -15.10 7.46
CA ASP A 17 -2.63 -15.46 6.86
C ASP A 17 -3.18 -14.48 5.80
N CYS A 18 -2.33 -13.60 5.27
CA CYS A 18 -2.67 -12.63 4.25
C CYS A 18 -1.75 -12.79 3.02
N PRO A 19 -1.87 -13.88 2.24
CA PRO A 19 -0.95 -14.19 1.15
C PRO A 19 -0.84 -13.07 0.12
N GLY A 20 0.37 -12.74 -0.30
CA GLY A 20 0.64 -11.67 -1.25
C GLY A 20 0.48 -10.26 -0.68
N ARG A 21 0.50 -10.10 0.66
CA ARG A 21 0.49 -8.80 1.34
C ARG A 21 1.65 -8.72 2.31
N PHE A 22 2.36 -7.60 2.25
CA PHE A 22 3.56 -7.37 3.03
C PHE A 22 3.45 -6.00 3.70
N VAL A 23 3.76 -5.91 5.00
CA VAL A 23 3.80 -4.65 5.73
C VAL A 23 5.23 -4.13 5.81
N LEU A 24 5.41 -2.82 5.76
CA LEU A 24 6.72 -2.21 5.94
C LEU A 24 7.12 -2.34 7.42
N LYS A 25 8.21 -3.04 7.70
CA LYS A 25 8.73 -3.22 9.06
C LYS A 25 9.45 -1.95 9.52
N ASP A 26 9.25 -1.60 10.79
CA ASP A 26 9.95 -0.49 11.46
C ASP A 26 9.88 0.85 10.69
N ALA A 27 8.78 1.07 9.96
CA ALA A 27 8.55 2.28 9.18
C ALA A 27 8.49 3.52 10.09
N ASP A 28 9.20 4.58 9.70
CA ASP A 28 8.95 5.92 10.25
C ASP A 28 7.48 6.29 9.92
N PRO A 29 6.64 6.65 10.92
CA PRO A 29 5.28 7.07 10.66
C PRO A 29 5.20 8.24 9.67
N ALA A 30 6.19 9.13 9.62
CA ALA A 30 6.22 10.26 8.69
C ALA A 30 6.57 9.87 7.25
N LEU A 31 6.97 8.62 6.99
CA LEU A 31 7.28 8.14 5.66
C LEU A 31 6.02 8.18 4.79
N MET A 32 6.08 8.90 3.67
CA MET A 32 4.96 9.04 2.76
C MET A 32 5.10 8.09 1.55
N PRO A 33 3.99 7.78 0.85
CA PRO A 33 4.06 6.96 -0.36
C PRO A 33 5.07 7.49 -1.40
N ALA A 34 5.20 8.82 -1.54
CA ALA A 34 6.16 9.43 -2.46
C ALA A 34 7.63 9.13 -2.09
N ASP A 35 7.95 8.97 -0.80
CA ASP A 35 9.31 8.65 -0.35
C ASP A 35 9.66 7.19 -0.68
N LEU A 36 8.68 6.30 -0.72
CA LEU A 36 8.84 4.90 -1.10
C LEU A 36 8.91 4.70 -2.61
N LEU A 37 8.07 5.42 -3.35
CA LEU A 37 7.78 5.19 -4.76
C LEU A 37 8.58 6.08 -5.71
N GLY A 38 9.07 7.22 -5.21
CA GLY A 38 9.47 8.35 -6.03
C GLY A 38 8.29 9.21 -6.49
N SER A 39 8.58 10.40 -7.01
CA SER A 39 7.59 11.41 -7.42
C SER A 39 6.78 11.05 -8.67
N ASP A 40 7.28 10.11 -9.47
CA ASP A 40 6.76 9.84 -10.81
C ASP A 40 5.63 8.80 -10.83
N ILE A 41 5.37 8.16 -9.68
CA ILE A 41 4.31 7.15 -9.57
C ILE A 41 3.05 7.82 -9.06
N PRO A 42 1.98 7.87 -9.87
CA PRO A 42 0.74 8.49 -9.45
C PRO A 42 0.11 7.71 -8.29
N VAL A 43 -0.42 8.46 -7.32
CA VAL A 43 -1.17 7.92 -6.21
C VAL A 43 -2.60 8.44 -6.26
N SER A 44 -3.55 7.62 -5.84
CA SER A 44 -4.96 7.99 -5.72
C SER A 44 -5.39 7.86 -4.26
N GLU A 45 -6.11 8.84 -3.75
CA GLU A 45 -6.65 8.80 -2.39
C GLU A 45 -8.13 8.45 -2.40
N HIS A 46 -8.52 7.55 -1.49
CA HIS A 46 -9.85 6.99 -1.37
C HIS A 46 -10.35 7.09 0.07
N ARG A 47 -11.67 7.10 0.23
CA ARG A 47 -12.36 6.87 1.51
C ARG A 47 -13.24 5.64 1.37
N SER A 48 -13.34 4.86 2.44
CA SER A 48 -14.20 3.69 2.50
C SER A 48 -14.88 3.65 3.85
N ALA A 49 -16.17 3.29 3.90
CA ALA A 49 -16.87 3.03 5.16
C ALA A 49 -16.26 1.83 5.94
N ARG A 50 -15.42 1.02 5.28
CA ARG A 50 -14.76 -0.17 5.85
C ARG A 50 -13.33 0.10 6.33
N ALA A 51 -12.87 1.35 6.26
CA ALA A 51 -11.59 1.78 6.82
C ALA A 51 -11.78 3.09 7.58
N ARG A 52 -11.19 3.16 8.77
CA ARG A 52 -11.17 4.40 9.55
C ARG A 52 -10.34 5.48 8.85
N ASP A 53 -9.19 5.08 8.35
CA ASP A 53 -8.18 5.99 7.79
C ASP A 53 -8.34 6.16 6.29
N ALA A 54 -7.79 7.26 5.78
CA ALA A 54 -7.63 7.53 4.36
C ALA A 54 -6.83 6.41 3.68
N ILE A 55 -7.26 5.95 2.51
CA ILE A 55 -6.56 4.89 1.77
C ILE A 55 -5.86 5.54 0.58
N VAL A 56 -4.54 5.43 0.50
CA VAL A 56 -3.74 5.86 -0.63
C VAL A 56 -3.31 4.63 -1.42
N VAL A 57 -3.61 4.62 -2.71
CA VAL A 57 -3.37 3.49 -3.62
C VAL A 57 -2.43 3.94 -4.73
N ALA A 58 -1.36 3.17 -4.94
CA ALA A 58 -0.44 3.31 -6.06
C ALA A 58 -0.31 1.97 -6.78
N TRP A 59 -0.54 1.97 -8.09
CA TRP A 59 -0.34 0.78 -8.92
C TRP A 59 1.12 0.69 -9.38
N LEU A 60 1.65 -0.52 -9.33
CA LEU A 60 2.99 -0.86 -9.81
C LEU A 60 2.85 -1.91 -10.92
N ILE A 61 3.93 -2.15 -11.66
CA ILE A 61 4.00 -3.34 -12.50
C ILE A 61 4.00 -4.56 -11.56
N ASP A 62 3.07 -5.49 -11.80
CA ASP A 62 2.86 -6.71 -11.01
C ASP A 62 2.51 -6.49 -9.52
N GLY A 63 1.69 -5.48 -9.23
CA GLY A 63 1.10 -5.31 -7.90
C GLY A 63 0.83 -3.86 -7.54
N GLY A 64 1.02 -3.52 -6.27
CA GLY A 64 0.93 -2.14 -5.85
C GLY A 64 0.99 -1.90 -4.35
N LEU A 65 1.01 -0.61 -4.01
CA LEU A 65 1.08 -0.12 -2.65
C LEU A 65 -0.32 0.32 -2.19
N ILE A 66 -0.72 -0.14 -1.01
CA ILE A 66 -1.88 0.38 -0.29
C ILE A 66 -1.36 0.95 1.03
N SER A 67 -1.55 2.25 1.23
CA SER A 67 -1.17 2.95 2.44
C SER A 67 -2.39 3.48 3.17
N TYR A 68 -2.39 3.39 4.50
CA TYR A 68 -3.40 4.03 5.33
C TYR A 68 -2.81 5.29 5.95
N ARG A 69 -3.36 6.46 5.60
CA ARG A 69 -2.95 7.74 6.16
C ARG A 69 -3.80 8.04 7.39
N ARG A 70 -3.17 7.93 8.55
CA ARG A 70 -3.74 8.08 9.88
C ARG A 70 -4.01 9.54 10.22
N ALA A 71 -4.87 9.78 11.19
CA ALA A 71 -5.27 11.12 11.61
C ALA A 71 -4.11 11.95 12.22
N ASP A 72 -3.07 11.29 12.75
CA ASP A 72 -1.86 11.91 13.28
C ASP A 72 -0.86 12.33 12.18
N GLY A 73 -1.22 12.13 10.91
CA GLY A 73 -0.37 12.40 9.74
C GLY A 73 0.51 11.23 9.34
N GLY A 74 0.57 10.15 10.14
CA GLY A 74 1.41 9.01 9.86
C GLY A 74 0.84 8.06 8.80
N CYS A 75 1.69 7.25 8.17
CA CYS A 75 1.28 6.23 7.21
C CYS A 75 1.60 4.80 7.65
N LEU A 76 0.68 3.88 7.37
CA LEU A 76 0.91 2.44 7.41
C LEU A 76 0.93 1.90 5.98
N HIS A 77 2.07 1.38 5.54
CA HIS A 77 2.26 0.90 4.18
C HIS A 77 2.12 -0.60 4.07
N THR A 78 1.42 -1.05 3.03
CA THR A 78 1.40 -2.45 2.62
C THR A 78 1.69 -2.58 1.14
N LEU A 79 2.70 -3.37 0.80
CA LEU A 79 3.00 -3.80 -0.55
C LEU A 79 2.19 -5.06 -0.86
N ASN A 80 1.64 -5.16 -2.07
CA ASN A 80 0.71 -6.24 -2.42
C ASN A 80 1.06 -6.78 -3.81
N THR A 81 0.98 -8.11 -3.98
CA THR A 81 0.92 -8.75 -5.31
C THR A 81 -0.40 -8.38 -6.00
N PRO A 82 -0.59 -8.68 -7.30
CA PRO A 82 -1.85 -8.38 -7.99
C PRO A 82 -3.07 -8.99 -7.29
N GLU A 83 -2.98 -10.26 -6.86
CA GLU A 83 -4.07 -10.97 -6.19
C GLU A 83 -4.34 -10.42 -4.78
N GLY A 84 -3.28 -10.08 -4.04
CA GLY A 84 -3.38 -9.46 -2.73
C GLY A 84 -4.06 -8.09 -2.80
N MET A 85 -3.70 -7.30 -3.82
CA MET A 85 -4.26 -5.99 -4.08
C MET A 85 -5.75 -6.07 -4.46
N ALA A 86 -6.09 -6.91 -5.45
CA ALA A 86 -7.47 -7.11 -5.88
C ALA A 86 -8.38 -7.54 -4.72
N ARG A 87 -7.93 -8.52 -3.92
CA ARG A 87 -8.67 -8.99 -2.74
C ARG A 87 -8.85 -7.87 -1.72
N LYS A 88 -7.80 -7.09 -1.45
CA LYS A 88 -7.87 -6.03 -0.44
C LYS A 88 -8.75 -4.86 -0.88
N LEU A 89 -8.66 -4.43 -2.13
CA LEU A 89 -9.51 -3.36 -2.68
C LEU A 89 -10.99 -3.77 -2.66
N SER A 90 -11.31 -5.01 -3.06
CA SER A 90 -12.66 -5.56 -2.95
C SER A 90 -13.18 -5.58 -1.51
N GLN A 91 -12.36 -5.99 -0.54
CA GLN A 91 -12.72 -5.91 0.88
C GLN A 91 -13.01 -4.47 1.34
N LEU A 92 -12.29 -3.49 0.79
CA LEU A 92 -12.49 -2.07 1.07
C LEU A 92 -13.67 -1.47 0.28
N GLY A 93 -14.32 -2.23 -0.60
CA GLY A 93 -15.39 -1.72 -1.47
C GLY A 93 -14.89 -0.69 -2.48
N LEU A 94 -13.60 -0.75 -2.84
CA LEU A 94 -12.98 0.12 -3.84
C LEU A 94 -12.88 -0.66 -5.16
N ALA A 95 -13.35 -0.05 -6.24
CA ALA A 95 -13.14 -0.60 -7.58
C ALA A 95 -11.65 -0.43 -7.97
N PRO A 96 -11.01 -1.43 -8.58
CA PRO A 96 -9.77 -1.20 -9.30
C PRO A 96 -10.05 -0.19 -10.44
N LEU A 97 -9.21 0.82 -10.55
CA LEU A 97 -9.26 1.83 -11.62
C LEU A 97 -8.90 1.19 -12.96
#